data_AF-A0AAN7V883-F1
#
_entry.id   AF-A0AAN7V883-F1
#
_cell.length_a   1.000
_cell.length_b   1.000
_cell.length_c   1.000
_cell.angle_alpha   90.00
_cell.angle_beta   90.00
_cell.angle_gamma   90.00
#
_symmetry.space_group_name_H-M   'P 1'
#
loop_
_entity.id
_entity.type
_entity.pdbx_description
1 polymer ?
#
loop_
_entity_poly.entity_id
_entity_poly.type
_entity_poly.pdbx_seq_one_letter_code
_entity_poly.pdbx_strand_id
1 'polypeptide(L)'
;MSTVDLDSRFSTIIIPRVEFLNVQDQYSYNEDLICKYYLIDYEVQDGDRVAIFKLGWQYIKDYILFEWTPKESETNVVIFNKQCLPKNTSEIYQFCFISGENNVLAASEPFQFSDKTKNYQSLFKSSIFKLENSMPDDYKSLSNASPSSLNNIPDIIERDREMLRLKEENEFLRNTLRILIGKQITKKYDSDIQDLKKMITDIQLTVVNQQNQITDLQAHVSRCDSHYKSLQIEKDNLESTCDDLKKRLCQDVNINTDDEFGELESLPPFPFAK
;
A
#
# COMPACT_ATOMS: atom_id res chain seq x y z
N MET A 1 8.85 -11.87 34.30
CA MET A 1 8.23 -10.93 33.34
C MET A 1 8.41 -11.52 31.96
N SER A 2 7.31 -12.06 31.44
CA SER A 2 7.22 -12.82 30.19
C SER A 2 7.53 -11.94 28.98
N THR A 3 8.43 -12.44 28.14
CA THR A 3 8.70 -11.97 26.78
C THR A 3 7.43 -12.06 25.96
N VAL A 4 6.78 -10.91 25.75
CA VAL A 4 5.59 -10.82 24.91
C VAL A 4 6.06 -10.75 23.46
N ASP A 5 5.87 -11.90 22.83
CA ASP A 5 5.88 -12.24 21.42
C ASP A 5 5.68 -11.03 20.47
N LEU A 6 6.76 -10.61 19.80
CA LEU A 6 6.75 -9.55 18.79
C LEU A 6 6.58 -10.08 17.35
N ASP A 7 6.43 -11.41 17.18
CA ASP A 7 6.38 -12.06 15.86
C ASP A 7 4.97 -12.22 15.29
N SER A 8 3.92 -11.75 15.98
CA SER A 8 2.53 -11.79 15.50
C SER A 8 2.19 -10.65 14.51
N ARG A 9 3.12 -10.26 13.65
CA ARG A 9 2.88 -9.23 12.60
C ARG A 9 3.22 -9.67 11.19
N PHE A 10 3.40 -10.96 10.97
CA PHE A 10 3.48 -11.53 9.63
C PHE A 10 2.38 -12.56 9.42
N SER A 11 1.53 -12.28 8.42
CA SER A 11 0.48 -13.16 7.88
C SER A 11 -0.75 -13.33 8.78
N THR A 12 -1.59 -12.30 8.87
CA THR A 12 -3.03 -12.58 8.92
C THR A 12 -3.38 -13.24 7.60
N ILE A 13 -3.27 -14.57 7.57
CA ILE A 13 -3.92 -15.40 6.56
C ILE A 13 -5.37 -14.92 6.58
N ILE A 14 -5.81 -14.23 5.54
CA ILE A 14 -7.23 -13.94 5.35
C ILE A 14 -7.85 -15.32 5.18
N ILE A 15 -8.38 -15.89 6.26
CA ILE A 15 -9.16 -17.10 6.18
C ILE A 15 -10.41 -16.70 5.39
N PRO A 16 -10.61 -17.23 4.18
CA PRO A 16 -11.79 -16.90 3.40
C PRO A 16 -13.01 -17.32 4.22
N ARG A 17 -13.91 -16.37 4.49
CA ARG A 17 -15.17 -16.63 5.23
C ARG A 17 -16.25 -17.22 4.33
N VAL A 18 -16.01 -17.22 3.03
CA VAL A 18 -16.89 -17.78 2.01
C VAL A 18 -16.00 -18.44 0.96
N GLU A 19 -16.42 -19.57 0.42
CA GLU A 19 -15.73 -20.23 -0.69
C GLU A 19 -16.72 -20.58 -1.80
N PHE A 20 -16.31 -20.31 -3.04
CA PHE A 20 -17.11 -20.56 -4.22
C PHE A 20 -16.92 -22.00 -4.70
N LEU A 21 -18.02 -22.69 -4.99
CA LEU A 21 -18.04 -24.10 -5.34
C LEU A 21 -18.18 -24.29 -6.86
N ASN A 22 -17.40 -25.22 -7.40
CA ASN A 22 -17.46 -25.69 -8.79
C ASN A 22 -17.39 -24.56 -9.83
N VAL A 23 -16.56 -23.55 -9.56
CA VAL A 23 -16.33 -22.45 -10.50
C VAL A 23 -15.72 -23.02 -11.77
N GLN A 24 -16.33 -22.75 -12.91
CA GLN A 24 -15.86 -23.20 -14.21
C GLN A 24 -14.95 -22.15 -14.83
N ASP A 25 -13.95 -22.55 -15.60
CA ASP A 25 -13.13 -21.61 -16.37
C ASP A 25 -13.96 -20.81 -17.39
N GLN A 26 -15.09 -21.39 -17.85
CA GLN A 26 -15.92 -20.79 -18.88
C GLN A 26 -17.42 -21.02 -18.64
N TYR A 27 -18.21 -19.95 -18.79
CA TYR A 27 -19.66 -19.97 -18.66
C TYR A 27 -20.35 -19.46 -19.93
N SER A 28 -21.54 -19.98 -20.23
CA SER A 28 -22.30 -19.45 -21.37
C SER A 28 -23.02 -18.16 -21.01
N TYR A 29 -22.91 -17.13 -21.85
CA TYR A 29 -23.74 -15.94 -21.70
C TYR A 29 -25.20 -16.12 -22.20
N ASN A 30 -25.54 -17.29 -22.76
CA ASN A 30 -26.90 -17.59 -23.26
C ASN A 30 -27.78 -18.31 -22.23
N GLU A 31 -27.22 -18.70 -21.09
CA GLU A 31 -27.89 -19.42 -20.01
C GLU A 31 -27.75 -18.64 -18.71
N ASP A 32 -28.67 -18.85 -17.76
CA ASP A 32 -28.56 -18.20 -16.46
C ASP A 32 -27.35 -18.77 -15.71
N LEU A 33 -26.59 -17.87 -15.09
CA LEU A 33 -25.35 -18.21 -14.42
C LEU A 33 -25.63 -18.54 -12.96
N ILE A 34 -25.42 -19.80 -12.60
CA ILE A 34 -25.64 -20.30 -11.25
C ILE A 34 -24.31 -20.25 -10.49
N CYS A 35 -24.23 -19.38 -9.49
CA CYS A 35 -23.11 -19.27 -8.57
C CYS A 35 -23.45 -20.00 -7.27
N LYS A 36 -22.62 -20.98 -6.90
CA LYS A 36 -22.76 -21.72 -5.64
C LYS A 36 -21.60 -21.34 -4.72
N TYR A 37 -21.87 -21.21 -3.43
CA TYR A 37 -20.84 -20.94 -2.43
C TYR A 37 -21.18 -21.67 -1.14
N TYR A 38 -20.23 -21.74 -0.21
CA TYR A 38 -20.48 -22.14 1.16
C TYR A 38 -19.84 -21.14 2.12
N LEU A 39 -20.44 -20.98 3.28
CA LEU A 39 -20.03 -20.03 4.31
C LEU A 39 -19.18 -20.76 5.36
N ILE A 40 -18.07 -20.17 5.75
CA ILE A 40 -17.14 -20.65 6.77
C ILE A 40 -17.20 -19.65 7.92
N ASP A 41 -17.75 -20.08 9.06
CA ASP A 41 -17.89 -19.25 10.26
C ASP A 41 -18.50 -17.85 9.97
N TYR A 42 -19.49 -17.82 9.07
CA TYR A 42 -20.15 -16.59 8.62
C TYR A 42 -21.66 -16.81 8.42
N GLU A 43 -22.45 -15.85 8.86
CA GLU A 43 -23.91 -15.82 8.70
C GLU A 43 -24.30 -14.67 7.78
N VAL A 44 -25.18 -14.95 6.80
CA VAL A 44 -25.65 -13.95 5.83
C VAL A 44 -26.36 -12.80 6.54
N GLN A 45 -25.87 -11.58 6.31
CA GLN A 45 -26.46 -10.34 6.84
C GLN A 45 -27.27 -9.60 5.78
N ASP A 46 -28.06 -8.60 6.22
CA ASP A 46 -28.71 -7.69 5.27
C ASP A 46 -27.66 -6.91 4.48
N GLY A 47 -27.82 -6.89 3.17
CA GLY A 47 -26.90 -6.20 2.27
C GLY A 47 -25.74 -7.07 1.76
N ASP A 48 -25.67 -8.33 2.17
CA ASP A 48 -24.72 -9.28 1.60
C ASP A 48 -25.11 -9.62 0.14
N ARG A 49 -24.10 -9.70 -0.73
CA ARG A 49 -24.31 -9.92 -2.15
C ARG A 49 -23.14 -10.63 -2.80
N VAL A 50 -23.42 -11.38 -3.85
CA VAL A 50 -22.40 -11.90 -4.76
C VAL A 50 -22.37 -11.01 -5.98
N ALA A 51 -21.18 -10.55 -6.35
CA ALA A 51 -20.97 -9.68 -7.49
C ALA A 51 -19.97 -10.27 -8.48
N ILE A 52 -20.17 -9.96 -9.77
CA ILE A 52 -19.27 -10.30 -10.86
C ILE A 52 -18.42 -9.07 -11.16
N PHE A 53 -17.11 -9.22 -11.07
CA PHE A 53 -16.15 -8.20 -11.42
C PHE A 53 -15.34 -8.60 -12.65
N LYS A 54 -14.89 -7.60 -13.41
CA LYS A 54 -13.80 -7.78 -14.36
C LYS A 54 -12.49 -7.97 -13.60
N LEU A 55 -11.73 -9.01 -13.92
CA LEU A 55 -10.45 -9.30 -13.29
C LEU A 55 -9.50 -8.09 -13.44
N GLY A 56 -8.88 -7.68 -12.34
CA GLY A 56 -8.11 -6.43 -12.28
C GLY A 56 -8.87 -5.23 -11.71
N TRP A 57 -10.11 -5.42 -11.25
CA TRP A 57 -10.88 -4.44 -10.48
C TRP A 57 -10.10 -3.88 -9.27
N GLN A 58 -10.35 -2.61 -8.96
CA GLN A 58 -9.66 -1.87 -7.89
C GLN A 58 -10.63 -1.46 -6.77
N TYR A 59 -11.86 -1.11 -7.12
CA TYR A 59 -12.87 -0.62 -6.19
C TYR A 59 -14.11 -1.49 -6.22
N ILE A 60 -14.84 -1.53 -5.10
CA ILE A 60 -16.08 -2.30 -4.97
C ILE A 60 -17.16 -1.83 -5.95
N LYS A 61 -17.17 -0.55 -6.28
CA LYS A 61 -18.07 0.06 -7.28
C LYS A 61 -17.79 -0.39 -8.71
N ASP A 62 -16.69 -1.10 -8.97
CA ASP A 62 -16.32 -1.61 -10.30
C ASP A 62 -17.05 -2.92 -10.64
N TYR A 63 -18.06 -3.31 -9.86
CA TYR A 63 -18.87 -4.49 -10.16
C TYR A 63 -19.61 -4.31 -11.48
N ILE A 64 -19.79 -5.40 -12.23
CA ILE A 64 -20.57 -5.41 -13.47
C ILE A 64 -22.01 -5.77 -13.16
N LEU A 65 -22.20 -6.81 -12.36
CA LEU A 65 -23.48 -7.31 -11.90
C LEU A 65 -23.35 -7.72 -10.44
N PHE A 66 -24.44 -7.64 -9.70
CA PHE A 66 -24.54 -8.25 -8.39
C PHE A 66 -25.94 -8.81 -8.20
N GLU A 67 -26.03 -9.77 -7.31
CA GLU A 67 -27.29 -10.35 -6.85
C GLU A 67 -27.21 -10.52 -5.34
N TRP A 68 -28.32 -10.20 -4.66
CA TRP A 68 -28.39 -10.27 -3.20
C TRP A 68 -28.32 -11.72 -2.73
N THR A 69 -27.61 -11.93 -1.63
CA THR A 69 -27.47 -13.23 -0.99
C THR A 69 -28.77 -13.55 -0.24
N PRO A 70 -29.45 -14.66 -0.54
CA PRO A 70 -30.66 -15.04 0.16
C PRO A 70 -30.34 -15.51 1.58
N LYS A 71 -31.06 -14.99 2.58
CA LYS A 71 -30.84 -15.30 4.00
C LYS A 71 -31.38 -16.67 4.44
N GLU A 72 -32.44 -17.14 3.79
CA GLU A 72 -33.21 -18.32 4.23
C GLU A 72 -33.06 -19.52 3.27
N SER A 73 -32.12 -19.45 2.33
CA SER A 73 -31.91 -20.54 1.38
C SER A 73 -31.01 -21.61 1.99
N GLU A 74 -31.52 -22.84 2.12
CA GLU A 74 -30.71 -24.03 2.45
C GLU A 74 -29.60 -24.28 1.41
N THR A 75 -29.78 -23.72 0.21
CA THR A 75 -28.81 -23.76 -0.88
C THR A 75 -28.21 -22.38 -1.05
N ASN A 76 -26.98 -22.19 -0.57
CA ASN A 76 -26.17 -20.99 -0.74
C ASN A 76 -25.86 -20.75 -2.24
N VAL A 77 -26.86 -20.26 -2.96
CA VAL A 77 -26.90 -20.17 -4.42
C VAL A 77 -27.45 -18.82 -4.84
N VAL A 78 -26.78 -18.21 -5.80
CA VAL A 78 -27.17 -16.95 -6.45
C VAL A 78 -27.25 -17.18 -7.96
N ILE A 79 -28.30 -16.67 -8.59
CA ILE A 79 -28.54 -16.86 -10.03
C ILE A 79 -28.49 -15.49 -10.71
N PHE A 80 -27.56 -15.31 -11.65
CA PHE A 80 -27.49 -14.12 -12.48
C PHE A 80 -28.25 -14.34 -13.79
N ASN A 81 -29.14 -13.41 -14.13
CA ASN A 81 -29.95 -13.49 -15.34
C ASN A 81 -29.09 -13.37 -16.61
N LYS A 82 -29.26 -14.30 -17.55
CA LYS A 82 -28.56 -14.33 -18.84
C LYS A 82 -28.64 -13.04 -19.65
N GLN A 83 -29.73 -12.28 -19.51
CA GLN A 83 -29.93 -11.03 -20.26
C GLN A 83 -28.94 -9.94 -19.84
N CYS A 84 -28.46 -10.00 -18.60
CA CYS A 84 -27.55 -9.03 -18.03
C CYS A 84 -26.08 -9.46 -18.17
N LEU A 85 -25.81 -10.73 -18.49
CA LEU A 85 -24.45 -11.27 -18.54
C LEU A 85 -23.57 -10.59 -19.59
N PRO A 86 -22.28 -10.35 -19.30
CA PRO A 86 -21.33 -9.85 -20.27
C PRO A 86 -21.20 -10.77 -21.48
N LYS A 87 -21.39 -10.22 -22.68
CA LYS A 87 -21.24 -10.94 -23.97
C LYS A 87 -19.80 -10.88 -24.51
N ASN A 88 -18.91 -10.17 -23.83
CA ASN A 88 -17.52 -10.03 -24.25
C ASN A 88 -16.71 -11.26 -23.85
N THR A 89 -16.27 -12.03 -24.85
CA THR A 89 -15.54 -13.29 -24.66
C THR A 89 -14.05 -13.11 -24.38
N SER A 90 -13.51 -11.90 -24.52
CA SER A 90 -12.08 -11.64 -24.34
C SER A 90 -11.73 -11.15 -22.93
N GLU A 91 -12.73 -10.88 -22.10
CA GLU A 91 -12.53 -10.42 -20.73
C GLU A 91 -12.57 -11.58 -19.74
N ILE A 92 -11.82 -11.43 -18.65
CA ILE A 92 -11.78 -12.38 -17.55
C ILE A 92 -12.54 -11.75 -16.40
N TYR A 93 -13.35 -12.56 -15.73
CA TYR A 93 -14.22 -12.18 -14.65
C TYR A 93 -13.94 -13.02 -13.41
N GLN A 94 -14.48 -12.59 -12.28
CA GLN A 94 -14.35 -13.28 -11.00
C GLN A 94 -15.60 -12.98 -10.16
N PHE A 95 -16.10 -13.97 -9.43
CA PHE A 95 -17.12 -13.75 -8.42
C PHE A 95 -16.46 -13.20 -7.16
N CYS A 96 -17.11 -12.26 -6.51
CA CYS A 96 -16.70 -11.77 -5.19
C CYS A 96 -17.90 -11.74 -4.27
N PHE A 97 -17.74 -12.26 -3.06
CA PHE A 97 -18.74 -12.15 -2.00
C PHE A 97 -18.47 -10.85 -1.23
N ILE A 98 -19.46 -9.98 -1.16
CA ILE A 98 -19.36 -8.67 -0.53
C ILE A 98 -20.36 -8.60 0.61
N SER A 99 -19.90 -8.20 1.80
CA SER A 99 -20.79 -7.97 2.94
C SER A 99 -21.64 -6.71 2.78
N GLY A 100 -22.70 -6.57 3.58
CA GLY A 100 -23.51 -5.35 3.67
C GLY A 100 -22.71 -4.08 3.97
N GLU A 101 -21.57 -4.22 4.67
CA GLU A 101 -20.64 -3.12 4.97
C GLU A 101 -19.68 -2.79 3.81
N ASN A 102 -19.83 -3.46 2.66
CA ASN A 102 -18.92 -3.37 1.53
C ASN A 102 -17.51 -3.88 1.86
N ASN A 103 -17.39 -5.02 2.57
CA ASN A 103 -16.11 -5.72 2.70
C ASN A 103 -16.10 -6.95 1.78
N VAL A 104 -15.00 -7.18 1.07
CA VAL A 104 -14.85 -8.37 0.23
C VAL A 104 -14.42 -9.54 1.09
N LEU A 105 -15.32 -10.53 1.25
CA LEU A 105 -15.12 -11.69 2.12
C LEU A 105 -14.52 -12.89 1.39
N ALA A 106 -14.71 -12.95 0.07
CA ALA A 106 -14.17 -14.00 -0.79
C ALA A 106 -14.09 -13.56 -2.25
N ALA A 107 -13.21 -14.24 -2.99
CA ALA A 107 -13.12 -14.11 -4.44
C ALA A 107 -12.91 -15.51 -5.06
N SER A 108 -13.60 -15.81 -6.16
CA SER A 108 -13.53 -17.11 -6.84
C SER A 108 -12.26 -17.28 -7.66
N GLU A 109 -12.07 -18.44 -8.28
CA GLU A 109 -11.17 -18.55 -9.42
C GLU A 109 -11.66 -17.69 -10.62
N PRO A 110 -10.76 -17.19 -11.47
CA PRO A 110 -11.12 -16.41 -12.64
C PRO A 110 -11.82 -17.27 -13.70
N PHE A 111 -12.75 -16.67 -14.45
CA PHE A 111 -13.49 -17.33 -15.53
C PHE A 111 -13.82 -16.39 -16.68
N GLN A 112 -14.28 -16.92 -17.81
CA GLN A 112 -14.73 -16.14 -18.97
C GLN A 112 -16.15 -16.48 -19.38
N PHE A 113 -16.80 -15.54 -20.07
CA PHE A 113 -18.04 -15.83 -20.77
C PHE A 113 -17.76 -16.27 -22.20
N SER A 114 -18.49 -17.28 -22.67
CA SER A 114 -18.41 -17.77 -24.04
C SER A 114 -19.77 -18.07 -24.63
N ASP A 115 -19.77 -18.17 -25.95
CA ASP A 115 -20.92 -18.65 -26.66
C ASP A 115 -20.82 -20.17 -26.78
N LYS A 116 -21.59 -20.94 -26.00
CA LYS A 116 -21.70 -22.40 -26.22
C LYS A 116 -22.20 -22.71 -27.64
N THR A 117 -22.85 -21.76 -28.32
CA THR A 117 -23.34 -21.88 -29.71
C THR A 117 -22.31 -21.49 -30.78
N LYS A 118 -21.09 -21.07 -30.39
CA LYS A 118 -19.89 -21.25 -31.24
C LYS A 118 -19.46 -22.73 -31.31
N ASN A 119 -20.38 -23.64 -31.08
CA ASN A 119 -20.37 -24.99 -31.61
C ASN A 119 -20.21 -24.92 -33.14
N TYR A 120 -19.04 -25.34 -33.60
CA TYR A 120 -18.53 -25.74 -34.93
C TYR A 120 -19.34 -25.48 -36.22
N GLN A 121 -20.66 -25.39 -36.23
CA GLN A 121 -21.50 -25.17 -37.41
C GLN A 121 -21.49 -23.71 -37.92
N SER A 122 -21.43 -22.71 -37.03
CA SER A 122 -21.43 -21.28 -37.45
C SER A 122 -20.09 -20.86 -38.07
N LEU A 123 -18.97 -21.32 -37.49
CA LEU A 123 -17.64 -21.14 -38.07
C LEU A 123 -17.47 -21.92 -39.39
N PHE A 124 -18.05 -23.11 -39.50
CA PHE A 124 -18.08 -23.87 -40.77
C PHE A 124 -18.86 -23.13 -41.87
N LYS A 125 -20.05 -22.59 -41.55
CA LYS A 125 -20.88 -21.86 -42.52
C LYS A 125 -20.24 -20.55 -42.98
N SER A 126 -19.60 -19.80 -42.08
CA SER A 126 -18.82 -18.60 -42.41
C SER A 126 -17.61 -18.89 -43.30
N SER A 127 -16.96 -20.04 -43.10
CA SER A 127 -15.73 -20.40 -43.83
C SER A 127 -16.04 -20.96 -45.23
N ILE A 128 -17.10 -21.76 -45.36
CA ILE A 128 -17.61 -22.25 -46.65
C ILE A 128 -18.13 -21.10 -47.53
N PHE A 129 -18.91 -20.16 -46.96
CA PHE A 129 -19.48 -19.03 -47.71
C PHE A 129 -18.42 -18.01 -48.19
N LYS A 130 -17.27 -17.96 -47.52
CA LYS A 130 -16.11 -17.16 -47.95
C LYS A 130 -15.28 -17.86 -49.03
N LEU A 131 -15.25 -19.19 -49.05
CA LEU A 131 -14.60 -19.96 -50.12
C LEU A 131 -15.44 -19.95 -51.41
N GLU A 132 -16.77 -20.08 -51.33
CA GLU A 132 -17.64 -20.10 -52.52
C GLU A 132 -17.66 -18.76 -53.28
N ASN A 133 -17.59 -17.62 -52.59
CA ASN A 133 -17.62 -16.30 -53.22
C ASN A 133 -16.26 -15.79 -53.72
N SER A 134 -15.17 -16.54 -53.50
CA SER A 134 -13.81 -16.14 -53.85
C SER A 134 -13.19 -16.96 -54.98
N MET A 135 -13.96 -17.87 -55.59
CA MET A 135 -13.47 -18.75 -56.66
C MET A 135 -13.98 -18.27 -58.02
N PRO A 136 -13.10 -17.88 -58.96
CA PRO A 136 -13.42 -17.77 -60.38
C PRO A 136 -13.96 -19.09 -60.96
N ASP A 137 -14.78 -19.03 -62.01
CA ASP A 137 -15.53 -20.16 -62.61
C ASP A 137 -14.70 -21.34 -63.19
N ASP A 138 -13.40 -21.45 -62.94
CA ASP A 138 -12.49 -22.41 -63.62
C ASP A 138 -12.17 -23.69 -62.84
N TYR A 139 -12.81 -23.96 -61.69
CA TYR A 139 -12.54 -25.18 -60.89
C TYR A 139 -13.52 -26.31 -61.16
N LYS A 140 -13.68 -26.70 -62.42
CA LYS A 140 -14.43 -27.92 -62.81
C LYS A 140 -13.54 -29.08 -63.27
N SER A 141 -12.24 -29.04 -62.95
CA SER A 141 -11.25 -30.00 -63.49
C SER A 141 -10.40 -30.74 -62.45
N LEU A 142 -10.77 -30.77 -61.17
CA LEU A 142 -10.06 -31.58 -60.15
C LEU A 142 -10.91 -32.73 -59.56
N SER A 143 -11.61 -33.49 -60.42
CA SER A 143 -12.25 -34.76 -60.02
C SER A 143 -11.31 -35.96 -59.93
N ASN A 144 -9.98 -35.79 -60.00
CA ASN A 144 -9.03 -36.90 -60.19
C ASN A 144 -7.98 -37.04 -59.06
N ALA A 145 -8.28 -36.63 -57.83
CA ALA A 145 -7.42 -36.96 -56.69
C ALA A 145 -7.84 -38.32 -56.08
N SER A 146 -6.87 -39.24 -56.00
CA SER A 146 -7.03 -40.61 -55.51
C SER A 146 -7.73 -40.71 -54.13
N PRO A 147 -8.51 -41.78 -53.84
CA PRO A 147 -9.33 -41.90 -52.64
C PRO A 147 -8.54 -42.09 -51.32
N SER A 148 -7.21 -42.15 -51.37
CA SER A 148 -6.36 -42.46 -50.20
C SER A 148 -6.17 -41.28 -49.23
N SER A 149 -6.53 -40.05 -49.60
CA SER A 149 -6.40 -38.87 -48.73
C SER A 149 -7.64 -38.61 -47.87
N LEU A 150 -8.73 -39.34 -48.07
CA LEU A 150 -10.00 -39.13 -47.36
C LEU A 150 -10.07 -39.88 -46.01
N ASN A 151 -9.19 -40.86 -45.77
CA ASN A 151 -9.21 -41.69 -44.57
C ASN A 151 -8.68 -41.01 -43.29
N ASN A 152 -7.97 -39.87 -43.43
CA ASN A 152 -7.38 -39.13 -42.30
C ASN A 152 -8.18 -37.88 -41.90
N ILE A 153 -9.29 -37.58 -42.60
CA ILE A 153 -10.06 -36.36 -42.39
C ILE A 153 -10.68 -36.29 -40.98
N PRO A 154 -11.29 -37.36 -40.42
CA PRO A 154 -11.82 -37.31 -39.06
C PRO A 154 -10.73 -37.00 -38.02
N ASP A 155 -9.55 -37.58 -38.24
CA ASP A 155 -8.38 -37.49 -37.37
C ASP A 155 -7.71 -36.10 -37.44
N ILE A 156 -7.78 -35.42 -38.58
CA ILE A 156 -7.34 -34.03 -38.75
C ILE A 156 -8.33 -33.07 -38.06
N ILE A 157 -9.63 -33.32 -38.22
CA ILE A 157 -10.68 -32.52 -37.56
C ILE A 157 -10.56 -32.60 -36.04
N GLU A 158 -10.33 -33.79 -35.48
CA GLU A 158 -10.15 -33.98 -34.04
C GLU A 158 -8.93 -33.20 -33.52
N ARG A 159 -7.79 -33.29 -34.22
CA ARG A 159 -6.56 -32.54 -33.89
C ARG A 159 -6.76 -31.03 -33.96
N ASP A 160 -7.49 -30.55 -34.97
CA ASP A 160 -7.79 -29.12 -35.12
C ASP A 160 -8.71 -28.61 -33.99
N ARG A 161 -9.65 -29.43 -33.51
CA ARG A 161 -10.46 -29.09 -32.33
C ARG A 161 -9.62 -28.97 -31.07
N GLU A 162 -8.75 -29.95 -30.85
CA GLU A 162 -7.89 -29.98 -29.67
C GLU A 162 -6.90 -28.80 -29.67
N MET A 163 -6.31 -28.51 -30.83
CA MET A 163 -5.43 -27.35 -31.01
C MET A 163 -6.15 -26.02 -30.74
N LEU A 164 -7.42 -25.87 -31.16
CA LEU A 164 -8.19 -24.66 -30.88
C LEU A 164 -8.46 -24.51 -29.37
N ARG A 165 -8.85 -25.59 -28.70
CA ARG A 165 -9.08 -25.61 -27.26
C ARG A 165 -7.83 -25.25 -26.46
N LEU A 166 -6.69 -25.88 -26.80
CA LEU A 166 -5.40 -25.60 -26.18
C LEU A 166 -4.93 -24.15 -26.42
N LYS A 167 -5.29 -23.57 -27.58
CA LYS A 167 -4.96 -22.17 -27.89
C LYS A 167 -5.78 -21.20 -27.05
N GLU A 168 -7.08 -21.45 -26.88
CA GLU A 168 -7.95 -20.66 -26.00
C GLU A 168 -7.48 -20.73 -24.54
N GLU A 169 -7.16 -21.93 -24.06
CA GLU A 169 -6.63 -22.13 -22.70
C GLU A 169 -5.28 -21.41 -22.50
N ASN A 170 -4.36 -21.50 -23.47
CA ASN A 170 -3.10 -20.77 -23.41
C ASN A 170 -3.29 -19.25 -23.40
N GLU A 171 -4.26 -18.74 -24.16
CA GLU A 171 -4.58 -17.31 -24.17
C GLU A 171 -5.14 -16.86 -22.82
N PHE A 172 -6.05 -17.66 -22.24
CA PHE A 172 -6.58 -17.45 -20.90
C PHE A 172 -5.47 -17.42 -19.85
N LEU A 173 -4.62 -18.45 -19.80
CA LEU A 173 -3.50 -18.54 -18.86
C LEU A 173 -2.55 -17.36 -19.00
N ARG A 174 -2.20 -16.96 -20.24
CA ARG A 174 -1.33 -15.80 -20.48
C ARG A 174 -1.95 -14.50 -20.00
N ASN A 175 -3.25 -14.32 -20.19
CA ASN A 175 -3.94 -13.11 -19.76
C ASN A 175 -4.10 -13.06 -18.24
N THR A 176 -4.46 -14.17 -17.60
CA THR A 176 -4.50 -14.32 -16.14
C THR A 176 -3.12 -14.03 -15.53
N LEU A 177 -2.05 -14.62 -16.05
CA LEU A 177 -0.69 -14.37 -15.59
C LEU A 177 -0.30 -12.89 -15.73
N ARG A 178 -0.61 -12.26 -16.87
CA ARG A 178 -0.34 -10.84 -17.10
C ARG A 178 -1.01 -9.97 -16.03
N ILE A 179 -2.26 -10.26 -15.69
CA ILE A 179 -3.03 -9.50 -14.69
C ILE A 179 -2.47 -9.73 -13.28
N LEU A 180 -2.20 -10.98 -12.90
CA LEU A 180 -1.66 -11.32 -11.58
C LEU A 180 -0.27 -10.70 -11.35
N ILE A 181 0.62 -10.82 -12.33
CA ILE A 181 1.97 -10.22 -12.30
C ILE A 181 1.86 -8.70 -12.21
N GLY A 182 1.01 -8.07 -13.03
CA GLY A 182 0.79 -6.63 -12.99
C GLY A 182 0.32 -6.14 -11.61
N LYS A 183 -0.62 -6.87 -10.97
CA LYS A 183 -1.20 -6.51 -9.67
C LYS A 183 -0.24 -6.74 -8.49
N GLN A 184 0.55 -7.81 -8.52
CA GLN A 184 1.52 -8.12 -7.45
C GLN A 184 2.69 -7.13 -7.44
N ILE A 185 3.22 -6.82 -8.63
CA ILE A 185 4.37 -5.93 -8.79
C ILE A 185 4.00 -4.49 -8.42
N THR A 186 2.85 -3.99 -8.90
CA THR A 186 2.39 -2.62 -8.58
C THR A 186 2.11 -2.44 -7.09
N LYS A 187 1.38 -3.35 -6.46
CA LYS A 187 1.09 -3.27 -5.02
C LYS A 187 2.34 -3.25 -4.13
N LYS A 188 3.35 -4.05 -4.46
CA LYS A 188 4.59 -4.09 -3.68
C LYS A 188 5.33 -2.75 -3.78
N TYR A 189 5.51 -2.23 -4.99
CA TYR A 189 6.19 -0.95 -5.17
C TYR A 189 5.39 0.22 -4.60
N ASP A 190 4.06 0.23 -4.69
CA ASP A 190 3.23 1.29 -4.11
C ASP A 190 3.35 1.33 -2.58
N SER A 191 3.39 0.17 -1.92
CA SER A 191 3.63 0.07 -0.47
C SER A 191 5.01 0.60 -0.10
N ASP A 192 6.06 0.12 -0.78
CA ASP A 192 7.44 0.53 -0.52
C ASP A 192 7.61 2.04 -0.74
N ILE A 193 6.98 2.60 -1.78
CA ILE A 193 6.99 4.05 -2.07
C ILE A 193 6.27 4.84 -0.97
N GLN A 194 5.14 4.35 -0.44
CA GLN A 194 4.43 5.01 0.66
C GLN A 194 5.26 5.02 1.94
N ASP A 195 5.87 3.89 2.30
CA ASP A 195 6.71 3.78 3.49
C ASP A 195 7.95 4.68 3.39
N LEU A 196 8.60 4.71 2.23
CA LEU A 196 9.71 5.63 1.96
C LEU A 196 9.29 7.10 2.05
N LYS A 197 8.13 7.46 1.50
CA LYS A 197 7.59 8.83 1.62
C LYS A 197 7.36 9.22 3.07
N LYS A 198 6.78 8.32 3.87
CA LYS A 198 6.54 8.54 5.30
C LYS A 198 7.85 8.75 6.06
N MET A 199 8.85 7.90 5.82
CA MET A 199 10.17 8.03 6.42
C MET A 199 10.85 9.36 6.04
N ILE A 200 10.73 9.78 4.77
CA ILE A 200 11.25 11.09 4.32
C ILE A 200 10.57 12.23 5.08
N THR A 201 9.24 12.21 5.24
CA THR A 201 8.54 13.25 6.01
C THR A 201 8.95 13.29 7.48
N ASP A 202 9.15 12.13 8.11
CA ASP A 202 9.58 12.04 9.51
C ASP A 202 11.01 12.57 9.70
N ILE A 203 11.91 12.23 8.78
CA ILE A 203 13.30 12.74 8.79
C ILE A 203 13.29 14.26 8.57
N GLN A 204 12.50 14.77 7.63
CA GLN A 204 12.37 16.21 7.38
C GLN A 204 11.88 16.96 8.62
N LEU A 205 10.88 16.42 9.33
CA LEU A 205 10.38 16.99 10.57
C LEU A 205 11.48 17.02 11.65
N THR A 206 12.23 15.93 11.78
CA THR A 206 13.35 15.82 12.73
C THR A 206 14.45 16.83 12.44
N VAL A 207 14.81 17.01 11.17
CA VAL A 207 15.82 17.98 10.73
C VAL A 207 15.37 19.41 11.06
N VAL A 208 14.11 19.77 10.78
CA VAL A 208 13.57 21.08 11.13
C VAL A 208 13.59 21.32 12.64
N ASN A 209 13.20 20.32 13.43
CA ASN A 209 13.23 20.43 14.89
C ASN A 209 14.66 20.61 15.43
N GLN A 210 15.62 19.83 14.93
CA GLN A 210 17.03 19.98 15.29
C GLN A 210 17.58 21.35 14.88
N GLN A 211 17.19 21.85 13.71
CA GLN A 211 17.60 23.17 13.24
C GLN A 211 17.11 24.28 14.18
N ASN A 212 15.87 24.20 14.65
CA ASN A 212 15.32 25.14 15.62
C ASN A 212 16.09 25.09 16.95
N GLN A 213 16.38 23.90 17.47
CA GLN A 213 17.18 23.74 18.70
C GLN A 213 18.58 24.34 18.56
N ILE A 214 19.23 24.14 17.41
CA ILE A 214 20.54 24.74 17.12
C ILE A 214 20.43 26.27 17.14
N THR A 215 19.40 26.84 16.53
CA THR A 215 19.17 28.30 16.53
C THR A 215 18.94 28.85 17.93
N ASP A 216 18.16 28.16 18.77
CA ASP A 216 17.92 28.57 20.16
C ASP A 216 19.20 28.53 21.00
N LEU A 217 20.00 27.46 20.85
CA LEU A 217 21.28 27.33 21.51
C LEU A 217 22.27 28.40 21.05
N GLN A 218 22.32 28.71 19.76
CA GLN A 218 23.12 29.80 19.23
C GLN A 218 22.72 31.15 19.85
N ALA A 219 21.42 31.44 19.94
CA ALA A 219 20.92 32.66 20.58
C ALA A 219 21.24 32.71 22.08
N HIS A 220 21.23 31.56 22.78
CA HIS A 220 21.63 31.48 24.18
C HIS A 220 23.13 31.77 24.36
N VAL A 221 23.99 31.18 23.52
CA VAL A 221 25.44 31.43 23.54
C VAL A 221 25.75 32.90 23.30
N SER A 222 25.11 33.55 22.32
CA SER A 222 25.31 34.99 22.07
C SER A 222 24.89 35.88 23.24
N ARG A 223 23.83 35.51 23.97
CA ARG A 223 23.40 36.22 25.19
C ARG A 223 24.42 36.08 26.30
N CYS A 224 24.90 34.86 26.56
CA CYS A 224 25.95 34.61 27.55
C CYS A 224 27.25 35.37 27.21
N ASP A 225 27.65 35.39 25.95
CA ASP A 225 28.85 36.10 25.49
C ASP A 225 28.74 37.62 25.73
N SER A 226 27.58 38.20 25.42
CA SER A 226 27.30 39.63 25.68
C SER A 226 27.32 39.95 27.17
N HIS A 227 26.76 39.07 28.01
CA HIS A 227 26.77 39.23 29.45
C HIS A 227 28.18 39.11 30.03
N TYR A 228 28.96 38.12 29.58
CA TYR A 228 30.36 37.96 29.98
C TYR A 228 31.20 39.20 29.65
N LYS A 229 31.05 39.76 28.44
CA LYS A 229 31.71 41.02 28.04
C LYS A 229 31.33 42.18 28.95
N SER A 230 30.07 42.27 29.36
CA SER A 230 29.60 43.33 30.26
C SER A 230 30.22 43.20 31.66
N LEU A 231 30.26 41.98 32.22
CA LEU A 231 30.93 41.70 33.49
C LEU A 231 32.43 41.97 33.42
N GLN A 232 33.08 41.67 32.30
CA GLN A 232 34.49 41.95 32.11
C GLN A 232 34.78 43.46 32.20
N ILE A 233 33.95 44.29 31.55
CA ILE A 233 34.05 45.75 31.64
C ILE A 233 33.84 46.24 33.08
N GLU A 234 32.84 45.70 33.80
CA GLU A 234 32.59 46.05 35.19
C GLU A 234 33.77 45.69 36.11
N LYS A 235 34.36 44.50 35.92
CA LYS A 235 35.58 44.08 36.62
C LYS A 235 36.72 45.08 36.38
N ASP A 236 36.99 45.43 35.14
CA ASP A 236 38.08 46.34 34.79
C ASP A 236 37.86 47.74 35.40
N ASN A 237 36.62 48.23 35.44
CA ASN A 237 36.26 49.50 36.10
C ASN A 237 36.47 49.47 37.63
N LEU A 238 36.08 48.36 38.28
CA LEU A 238 36.27 48.17 39.72
C LEU A 238 37.76 48.05 40.06
N GLU A 239 38.54 47.36 39.24
CA GLU A 239 39.99 47.24 39.40
C GLU A 239 40.67 48.62 39.34
N SER A 240 40.31 49.44 38.35
CA SER A 240 40.78 50.84 38.28
C SER A 240 40.37 51.66 39.50
N THR A 241 39.14 51.49 40.00
CA THR A 241 38.64 52.21 41.18
C THR A 241 39.40 51.80 42.44
N CYS A 242 39.65 50.51 42.63
CA CYS A 242 40.46 49.99 43.73
C CYS A 242 41.90 50.54 43.69
N ASP A 243 42.50 50.58 42.50
CA ASP A 243 43.84 51.14 42.31
C ASP A 243 43.89 52.64 42.66
N ASP A 244 42.88 53.41 42.26
CA ASP A 244 42.77 54.83 42.59
C ASP A 244 42.55 55.07 44.09
N LEU A 245 41.69 54.29 44.74
CA LEU A 245 41.50 54.35 46.19
C LEU A 245 42.77 53.98 46.95
N LYS A 246 43.50 52.96 46.48
CA LYS A 246 44.79 52.56 47.07
C LYS A 246 45.83 53.68 46.95
N LYS A 247 45.92 54.36 45.81
CA LYS A 247 46.79 55.54 45.62
C LYS A 247 46.42 56.67 46.58
N ARG A 248 45.12 56.98 46.75
CA ARG A 248 44.66 58.01 47.69
C ARG A 248 45.00 57.66 49.14
N LEU A 249 44.76 56.42 49.56
CA LEU A 249 45.12 55.96 50.91
C LEU A 249 46.63 56.09 51.16
N CYS A 250 47.48 55.77 50.18
CA CYS A 250 48.93 56.00 50.30
C CYS A 250 49.32 57.49 50.39
N GLN A 251 48.50 58.41 49.86
CA GLN A 251 48.73 59.86 49.97
C GLN A 251 48.27 60.39 51.33
N ASP A 252 47.14 59.94 51.85
CA ASP A 252 46.60 60.37 53.15
C ASP A 252 47.45 59.87 54.33
N VAL A 253 48.08 58.69 54.22
CA VAL A 253 49.04 58.18 55.23
C VAL A 253 50.34 58.99 55.24
N ASN A 254 50.64 59.76 54.19
CA ASN A 254 51.85 60.56 54.06
C ASN A 254 51.67 62.03 54.51
N ILE A 255 50.52 62.38 55.13
CA ILE A 255 50.26 63.69 55.71
C ILE A 255 49.80 63.50 57.17
N ASN A 256 50.78 63.53 58.09
CA ASN A 256 50.70 63.84 59.54
C ASN A 256 51.63 62.93 60.37
N THR A 257 52.94 63.10 60.21
CA THR A 257 53.92 62.70 61.24
C THR A 257 54.84 63.85 61.61
N ASP A 258 54.32 65.09 61.67
CA ASP A 258 55.08 66.27 62.10
C ASP A 258 54.32 67.18 63.08
N ASP A 259 53.27 66.68 63.74
CA ASP A 259 52.65 67.39 64.87
C ASP A 259 52.76 66.54 66.16
N GLU A 260 53.81 66.85 66.92
CA GLU A 260 53.77 67.08 68.37
C GLU A 260 52.87 66.15 69.21
N PHE A 261 53.29 64.88 69.38
CA PHE A 261 52.85 64.08 70.53
C PHE A 261 53.97 64.04 71.56
N GLY A 262 53.84 64.90 72.57
CA GLY A 262 54.67 64.92 73.76
C GLY A 262 54.68 63.58 74.50
N GLU A 263 55.77 63.37 75.22
CA GLU A 263 56.03 62.23 76.12
C GLU A 263 54.78 61.84 76.91
N LEU A 264 54.21 60.68 76.60
CA LEU A 264 53.20 60.04 77.44
C LEU A 264 53.90 59.45 78.67
N GLU A 265 53.77 60.13 79.81
CA GLU A 265 54.14 59.60 81.12
C GLU A 265 53.43 58.24 81.35
N SER A 266 54.19 57.27 81.87
CA SER A 266 53.69 55.93 82.15
C SER A 266 52.61 55.95 83.24
N LEU A 267 51.47 55.33 82.94
CA LEU A 267 50.39 55.14 83.91
C LEU A 267 50.88 54.29 85.11
N PRO A 268 50.56 54.67 86.35
CA PRO A 268 50.97 53.90 87.53
C PRO A 268 50.26 52.53 87.60
N PRO A 269 50.89 51.51 88.21
CA PRO A 269 50.32 50.17 88.31
C PRO A 269 49.04 50.16 89.18
N PHE A 270 47.99 49.51 88.69
CA PHE A 270 46.70 49.41 89.37
C PHE A 270 46.76 48.52 90.64
N PRO A 271 45.98 48.84 91.68
CA PRO A 271 46.23 48.36 93.03
C PRO A 271 45.41 47.10 93.34
N PHE A 272 45.69 45.97 92.70
CA PHE A 272 45.23 44.66 93.19
C PHE A 272 46.24 43.56 92.86
N ALA A 273 47.44 43.67 93.43
CA ALA A 273 48.31 42.54 93.65
C ALA A 273 48.40 42.31 95.17
N LYS A 274 47.68 41.31 95.66
CA LYS A 274 47.97 40.65 96.94
C LYS A 274 48.60 39.31 96.63
#